data_AF-A0A926DQ11-F1
#
_entry.id   AF-A0A926DQ11-F1
#
_cell.length_a   1.000
_cell.length_b   1.000
_cell.length_c   1.000
_cell.angle_alpha   90.00
_cell.angle_beta   90.00
_cell.angle_gamma   90.00
#
_symmetry.space_group_name_H-M   'P 1'
#
loop_
_entity.id
_entity.type
_entity.pdbx_description
1 polymer ?
#
loop_
_entity_poly.entity_id
_entity_poly.type
_entity_poly.pdbx_seq_one_letter_code
_entity_poly.pdbx_strand_id
1 'polypeptide(L)'
;MITKKIVRWIVLSLLIIFLVIWLFSLAKCEVLTILHGKEFNEIYKENTMIGEIDYLKILDYHDNFARVYYVSKERSNANILIFIKESDVWKYHAWETTVWSSSGSASDVIWPYWWHFIYGGF
;
A
#
# COMPACT_ATOMS: atom_id res chain seq x y z
N MET A 1 -36.63 -23.79 0.33
CA MET A 1 -35.50 -24.62 0.83
C MET A 1 -34.32 -24.42 -0.11
N ILE A 2 -33.27 -23.71 0.31
CA ILE A 2 -32.08 -23.47 -0.54
C ILE A 2 -31.31 -24.78 -0.63
N THR A 3 -31.06 -25.27 -1.85
CA THR A 3 -30.33 -26.53 -2.05
C THR A 3 -28.84 -26.30 -1.77
N LYS A 4 -28.13 -27.35 -1.30
CA LYS A 4 -26.67 -27.31 -1.07
C LYS A 4 -25.90 -26.82 -2.31
N LYS A 5 -26.42 -27.11 -3.51
CA LYS A 5 -25.88 -26.61 -4.80
C LYS A 5 -25.96 -25.08 -4.91
N ILE A 6 -27.08 -24.47 -4.55
CA ILE A 6 -27.25 -23.01 -4.59
C ILE A 6 -26.34 -22.34 -3.56
N VAL A 7 -26.24 -22.88 -2.34
CA VAL A 7 -25.33 -22.36 -1.30
C VAL A 7 -23.87 -22.38 -1.80
N ARG A 8 -23.44 -23.47 -2.43
CA ARG A 8 -22.09 -23.57 -3.03
C ARG A 8 -21.83 -22.46 -4.05
N TRP A 9 -22.78 -22.21 -4.95
CA TRP A 9 -22.63 -21.16 -5.96
C TRP A 9 -22.58 -19.76 -5.34
N ILE A 10 -23.38 -19.49 -4.31
CA ILE A 10 -23.33 -18.21 -3.59
C ILE A 10 -21.94 -17.98 -2.98
N VAL A 11 -21.39 -18.98 -2.27
CA VAL A 11 -20.06 -18.88 -1.66
C VAL A 11 -18.98 -18.66 -2.72
N LEU A 12 -19.03 -19.40 -3.83
CA LEU A 12 -18.07 -19.24 -4.94
C LEU A 12 -18.16 -17.84 -5.57
N SER A 13 -19.38 -17.34 -5.82
CA SER A 13 -19.57 -16.00 -6.37
C SER A 13 -19.01 -14.92 -5.44
N LEU A 14 -19.21 -15.04 -4.13
CA LEU A 14 -18.65 -14.09 -3.15
C LEU A 14 -17.12 -14.10 -3.17
N LEU A 15 -16.49 -15.27 -3.24
CA LEU A 15 -15.03 -15.38 -3.36
C LEU A 15 -14.51 -14.76 -4.66
N ILE A 16 -15.19 -15.00 -5.78
CA ILE A 16 -14.81 -14.42 -7.08
C ILE A 16 -14.94 -12.89 -7.04
N ILE A 17 -16.03 -12.36 -6.49
CA ILE A 17 -16.24 -10.92 -6.37
C ILE A 17 -15.13 -10.30 -5.52
N PHE A 18 -14.78 -10.90 -4.39
CA PHE A 18 -13.66 -10.45 -3.56
C PHE A 18 -12.35 -10.42 -4.33
N LEU A 19 -12.02 -11.49 -5.07
CA LEU A 19 -10.80 -11.56 -5.88
C LEU A 19 -10.77 -10.50 -6.99
N VAL A 20 -11.89 -10.23 -7.65
CA VAL A 20 -11.98 -9.20 -8.69
C VAL A 20 -11.73 -7.81 -8.10
N ILE A 21 -12.35 -7.48 -6.97
CA ILE A 21 -12.15 -6.19 -6.28
C ILE A 21 -10.69 -6.02 -5.83
N TRP A 22 -10.10 -7.10 -5.31
CA TRP A 22 -8.71 -7.12 -4.87
C TRP A 22 -7.73 -6.92 -6.04
N LEU A 23 -7.91 -7.66 -7.14
CA LEU A 23 -7.08 -7.53 -8.35
C LEU A 23 -7.19 -6.13 -8.97
N PHE A 24 -8.39 -5.55 -8.99
CA PHE A 24 -8.59 -4.20 -9.50
C PHE A 24 -7.86 -3.16 -8.63
N SER A 25 -7.88 -3.34 -7.30
CA SER A 25 -7.14 -2.47 -6.39
C SER A 25 -5.63 -2.58 -6.56
N LEU A 26 -5.11 -3.80 -6.78
CA LEU A 26 -3.69 -4.00 -7.10
C LEU A 26 -3.31 -3.32 -8.41
N ALA A 27 -4.10 -3.52 -9.46
CA ALA A 27 -3.87 -2.90 -10.76
C ALA A 27 -3.89 -1.37 -10.67
N LYS A 28 -4.83 -0.78 -9.91
CA LYS A 28 -4.85 0.66 -9.63
C LYS A 28 -3.51 1.13 -9.05
N CYS A 29 -3.02 0.47 -8.01
CA CYS A 29 -1.77 0.86 -7.35
C CYS A 29 -0.56 0.73 -8.29
N GLU A 30 -0.50 -0.33 -9.10
CA GLU A 30 0.57 -0.50 -10.10
C GLU A 30 0.52 0.58 -11.19
N VAL A 31 -0.66 0.87 -11.74
CA VAL A 31 -0.83 1.94 -12.74
C VAL A 31 -0.41 3.30 -12.17
N LEU A 32 -0.89 3.65 -10.97
CA LEU A 32 -0.49 4.89 -10.31
C LEU A 32 1.02 4.94 -10.05
N THR A 33 1.63 3.81 -9.66
CA THR A 33 3.08 3.74 -9.43
C THR A 33 3.87 3.92 -10.71
N ILE A 34 3.43 3.36 -11.83
CA ILE A 34 4.06 3.54 -13.14
C ILE A 34 3.99 5.01 -13.59
N LEU A 35 2.83 5.66 -13.38
CA LEU A 35 2.59 7.03 -13.81
C LEU A 35 3.29 8.07 -12.93
N HIS A 36 3.25 7.89 -11.61
CA HIS A 36 3.60 8.93 -10.62
C HIS A 36 4.74 8.54 -9.67
N GLY A 37 5.14 7.27 -9.62
CA GLY A 37 6.09 6.79 -8.62
C GLY A 37 7.44 7.53 -8.62
N LYS A 38 7.90 7.97 -9.80
CA LYS A 38 9.16 8.73 -9.94
C LYS A 38 9.15 10.05 -9.18
N GLU A 39 7.98 10.68 -9.00
CA GLU A 39 7.85 11.93 -8.24
C GLU A 39 8.26 11.74 -6.77
N PHE A 40 8.18 10.52 -6.23
CA PHE A 40 8.34 10.25 -4.80
C PHE A 40 9.60 9.44 -4.44
N ASN A 41 10.45 9.10 -5.41
CA ASN A 41 11.64 8.27 -5.19
C ASN A 41 12.66 8.87 -4.21
N GLU A 42 12.71 10.20 -4.07
CA GLU A 42 13.75 10.87 -3.28
C GLU A 42 13.17 11.77 -2.19
N ILE A 43 11.95 12.30 -2.35
CA ILE A 43 11.33 13.26 -1.43
C ILE A 43 11.21 12.70 -0.01
N TYR A 44 11.03 11.38 0.12
CA TYR A 44 10.94 10.74 1.43
C TYR A 44 12.23 10.89 2.26
N LYS A 45 13.41 11.03 1.62
CA LYS A 45 14.71 11.04 2.32
C LYS A 45 14.98 12.33 3.09
N GLU A 46 14.35 13.44 2.71
CA GLU A 46 14.66 14.76 3.29
C GLU A 46 14.16 14.92 4.73
N ASN A 47 13.02 14.31 5.05
CA ASN A 47 12.30 14.59 6.30
C ASN A 47 11.84 13.31 7.02
N THR A 48 12.34 12.15 6.62
CA THR A 48 12.02 10.87 7.27
C THR A 48 13.27 10.08 7.60
N MET A 49 13.13 9.16 8.55
CA MET A 49 14.20 8.23 8.95
C MET A 49 14.21 6.94 8.11
N ILE A 50 13.47 6.91 6.99
CA ILE A 50 13.44 5.74 6.10
C ILE A 50 14.79 5.67 5.37
N GLY A 51 15.43 4.51 5.45
CA GLY A 51 16.68 4.24 4.76
C GLY A 51 16.50 3.93 3.27
N GLU A 52 17.33 3.03 2.75
CA GLU A 52 17.14 2.49 1.40
C GLU A 52 15.81 1.72 1.31
N ILE A 53 15.15 1.84 0.16
CA ILE A 53 13.88 1.16 -0.14
C ILE A 53 14.09 0.08 -1.21
N ASP A 54 13.33 -1.02 -1.10
CA ASP A 54 13.22 -2.02 -2.17
C ASP A 54 12.28 -1.52 -3.27
N TYR A 55 11.16 -0.93 -2.88
CA TYR A 55 10.18 -0.33 -3.78
C TYR A 55 9.22 0.62 -3.05
N LEU A 56 8.48 1.39 -3.84
CA LEU A 56 7.31 2.14 -3.39
C LEU A 56 6.07 1.75 -4.20
N LYS A 57 4.88 2.00 -3.64
CA LYS A 57 3.59 1.88 -4.32
C LYS A 57 2.72 3.10 -4.01
N ILE A 58 2.13 3.67 -5.05
CA ILE A 58 1.17 4.76 -4.91
C ILE A 58 -0.20 4.16 -4.60
N LEU A 59 -0.69 4.39 -3.38
CA LEU A 59 -1.98 3.88 -2.92
C LEU A 59 -3.13 4.77 -3.41
N ASP A 60 -2.92 6.09 -3.28
CA ASP A 60 -3.84 7.14 -3.71
C ASP A 60 -3.03 8.31 -4.28
N TYR A 61 -3.58 8.92 -5.33
CA TYR A 61 -2.99 10.07 -6.00
C TYR A 61 -4.11 10.98 -6.49
N HIS A 62 -4.01 12.26 -6.16
CA HIS A 62 -4.88 13.36 -6.56
C HIS A 62 -4.01 14.57 -6.89
N ASP A 63 -4.60 15.64 -7.44
CA ASP A 63 -3.86 16.80 -7.93
C ASP A 63 -2.90 17.42 -6.90
N ASN A 64 -3.26 17.41 -5.61
CA ASN A 64 -2.48 17.99 -4.53
C ASN A 64 -2.20 17.03 -3.36
N PHE A 65 -2.49 15.74 -3.50
CA PHE A 65 -2.37 14.76 -2.42
C PHE A 65 -1.93 13.40 -2.93
N ALA A 66 -0.98 12.76 -2.22
CA ALA A 66 -0.59 11.39 -2.49
C ALA A 66 -0.36 10.60 -1.19
N ARG A 67 -0.79 9.33 -1.19
CA ARG A 67 -0.45 8.33 -0.16
C ARG A 67 0.46 7.30 -0.77
N VAL A 68 1.66 7.17 -0.22
CA VAL A 68 2.71 6.33 -0.80
C VAL A 68 3.16 5.31 0.23
N TYR A 69 3.10 4.05 -0.15
CA TYR A 69 3.58 2.92 0.60
C TYR A 69 5.03 2.62 0.24
N TYR A 70 5.94 2.76 1.19
CA TYR A 70 7.36 2.45 1.05
C TYR A 70 7.68 1.14 1.74
N VAL A 71 8.41 0.28 1.04
CA VAL A 71 8.99 -0.94 1.63
C VAL A 71 10.49 -0.76 1.68
N SER A 72 11.03 -0.74 2.89
CA SER A 72 12.45 -0.62 3.15
C SER A 72 13.20 -1.86 2.69
N LYS A 73 14.49 -1.69 2.42
CA LYS A 73 15.39 -2.72 1.92
C LYS A 73 15.28 -4.03 2.69
N GLU A 74 15.39 -5.13 1.96
CA GLU A 74 15.28 -6.51 2.46
C GLU A 74 13.93 -6.81 3.11
N ARG A 75 12.91 -5.97 2.85
CA ARG A 75 11.67 -5.96 3.61
C ARG A 75 11.98 -5.99 5.12
N SER A 76 12.70 -4.98 5.60
CA SER A 76 12.95 -4.73 7.03
C SER A 76 11.86 -3.92 7.74
N ASN A 77 11.18 -3.00 7.05
CA ASN A 77 9.96 -2.36 7.53
C ASN A 77 9.14 -1.82 6.34
N ALA A 78 7.90 -1.44 6.59
CA ALA A 78 7.11 -0.73 5.60
C ALA A 78 6.26 0.39 6.21
N ASN A 79 6.19 1.52 5.51
CA ASN A 79 5.60 2.76 6.01
C ASN A 79 4.68 3.38 4.96
N ILE A 80 3.60 4.02 5.41
CA ILE A 80 2.76 4.85 4.55
C ILE A 80 3.04 6.31 4.90
N LEU A 81 3.43 7.07 3.89
CA LEU A 81 3.65 8.51 4.00
C LEU A 81 2.63 9.27 3.16
N ILE A 82 2.25 10.45 3.65
CA ILE A 82 1.38 11.41 2.99
C ILE A 82 2.23 12.54 2.43
N PHE A 83 1.95 12.93 1.19
CA PHE A 83 2.54 14.06 0.50
C PHE A 83 1.45 15.03 0.06
N ILE A 84 1.78 16.33 0.11
CA ILE A 84 0.91 17.40 -0.40
C ILE A 84 1.69 18.18 -1.47
N LYS A 85 1.00 18.59 -2.53
CA LYS A 85 1.58 19.43 -3.58
C LYS A 85 1.34 20.90 -3.25
N GLU A 86 2.42 21.64 -3.08
CA GLU A 86 2.39 23.09 -2.82
C GLU A 86 3.18 23.80 -3.92
N SER A 87 2.55 24.73 -4.64
CA SER A 87 3.18 25.46 -5.76
C SER A 87 3.83 24.52 -6.78
N ASP A 88 3.08 23.49 -7.21
CA ASP A 88 3.50 22.43 -8.14
C ASP A 88 4.66 21.52 -7.67
N VAL A 89 5.11 21.67 -6.42
CA VAL A 89 6.17 20.84 -5.84
C VAL A 89 5.58 19.92 -4.78
N TRP A 90 5.82 18.61 -4.91
CA TRP A 90 5.47 17.63 -3.89
C TRP A 90 6.35 17.81 -2.65
N LYS A 91 5.72 17.78 -1.47
CA LYS A 91 6.41 17.84 -0.19
C LYS A 91 5.90 16.76 0.74
N TYR A 92 6.81 16.22 1.56
CA TYR A 92 6.42 15.36 2.67
C TYR A 92 5.51 16.15 3.62
N HIS A 93 4.37 15.54 3.98
CA HIS A 93 3.41 16.14 4.89
C HIS A 93 3.33 15.39 6.21
N ALA A 94 3.14 14.07 6.17
CA ALA A 94 2.96 13.29 7.39
C ALA A 94 3.37 11.83 7.22
N TRP A 95 3.76 11.22 8.34
CA TRP A 95 3.87 9.78 8.48
C TRP A 95 2.51 9.25 8.91
N GLU A 96 1.83 8.51 8.04
CA GLU A 96 0.50 7.99 8.36
C GLU A 96 0.60 6.81 9.32
N THR A 97 1.40 5.80 8.95
CA THR A 97 1.58 4.61 9.79
C THR A 97 2.80 3.80 9.37
N THR A 98 3.35 3.06 10.31
CA THR A 98 4.26 1.94 10.03
C THR A 98 3.43 0.66 9.99
N VAL A 99 3.34 0.05 8.83
CA VAL A 99 2.53 -1.16 8.60
C VAL A 99 3.18 -2.35 9.30
N TRP A 100 4.50 -2.49 9.21
CA TRP A 100 5.23 -3.51 9.96
C TRP A 100 6.71 -3.14 10.09
N SER A 101 7.40 -3.74 11.07
CA SER A 101 8.84 -3.57 11.27
C SER A 101 9.46 -4.84 11.85
N SER A 102 10.63 -5.26 11.36
CA SER A 102 11.37 -6.42 11.87
C SER A 102 12.10 -6.13 13.19
N SER A 103 12.36 -4.87 13.51
CA SER A 103 13.09 -4.43 14.71
C SER A 103 12.18 -3.81 15.77
N GLY A 104 10.86 -3.81 15.57
CA GLY A 104 9.89 -3.18 16.45
C GLY A 104 8.62 -4.03 16.60
N SER A 105 7.60 -3.46 17.23
CA SER A 105 6.31 -4.14 17.49
C SER A 105 5.19 -3.74 16.53
N ALA A 106 5.50 -2.95 15.48
CA ALA A 106 4.51 -2.52 14.51
C ALA A 106 4.01 -3.70 13.68
N SER A 107 2.69 -3.87 13.63
CA SER A 107 2.03 -4.93 12.87
C SER A 107 0.61 -4.47 12.50
N ASP A 108 0.38 -4.34 11.20
CA ASP A 108 -0.88 -3.89 10.60
C ASP A 108 -1.09 -4.58 9.25
N VAL A 109 -2.32 -4.54 8.76
CA VAL A 109 -2.72 -5.08 7.45
C VAL A 109 -3.08 -3.93 6.52
N ILE A 110 -2.41 -3.87 5.38
CA ILE A 110 -2.63 -2.81 4.38
C ILE A 110 -3.40 -3.35 3.17
N TRP A 111 -4.43 -2.63 2.73
CA TRP A 111 -5.07 -2.91 1.44
C TRP A 111 -4.36 -2.18 0.29
N PRO A 112 -4.16 -2.80 -0.89
CA PRO A 112 -4.51 -4.18 -1.25
C PRO A 112 -3.42 -5.21 -0.90
N TYR A 113 -2.29 -4.79 -0.34
CA TYR A 113 -1.14 -5.64 -0.02
C TYR A 113 -1.28 -6.41 1.30
N TRP A 114 -2.47 -6.96 1.57
CA TRP A 114 -2.80 -7.49 2.89
C TRP A 114 -1.84 -8.60 3.31
N TRP A 115 -1.38 -9.41 2.35
CA TRP A 115 -0.42 -10.50 2.59
C TRP A 115 0.95 -10.03 3.09
N HIS A 116 1.27 -8.73 3.04
CA HIS A 116 2.51 -8.19 3.61
C HIS A 116 2.58 -8.30 5.13
N PHE A 117 1.47 -8.66 5.81
CA PHE A 117 1.50 -8.97 7.25
C PHE A 117 2.53 -10.07 7.59
N ILE A 118 2.87 -10.95 6.65
CA ILE A 118 3.87 -12.02 6.86
C ILE A 118 5.29 -11.50 7.10
N TYR A 119 5.55 -10.23 6.76
CA TYR A 119 6.86 -9.60 6.96
C TYR A 119 7.01 -8.98 8.36
N GLY A 120 5.90 -8.77 9.08
CA GLY A 120 5.96 -8.38 10.48
C GLY A 120 6.56 -9.50 11.32
N GLY A 121 7.64 -9.19 12.06
CA GLY A 121 8.23 -10.14 13.01
C GLY A 121 7.27 -10.43 14.15
N PHE A 122 7.18 -11.71 14.55
CA PHE A 122 6.55 -12.13 15.80
C PHE A 122 7.43 -11.81 17.00
#